data_AF-A0AAN6V6Z1-F1
#
_entry.id   AF-A0AAN6V6Z1-F1
#
_cell.length_a   1.000
_cell.length_b   1.000
_cell.length_c   1.000
_cell.angle_alpha   90.00
_cell.angle_beta   90.00
_cell.angle_gamma   90.00
#
_symmetry.space_group_name_H-M   'P 1'
#
loop_
_entity.id
_entity.type
_entity.pdbx_description
1 polymer ?
#
loop_
_entity_poly.entity_id
_entity_poly.type
_entity_poly.pdbx_seq_one_letter_code
_entity_poly.pdbx_strand_id
1 'polypeptide(L)'
;MSSPVSLDSLPNELLSSILSQLPTTALLPRITINHRVYSTALHILNQRLLRATSQPDRRVMLECYHPSEKLYTPYLYCNYLCSDPFPEFGASPPAEPAGESSQHEGSTRRASDSDGTKGLRTAYSHFQPVEQDESRPRRGSRSWWRPNGSSGSYLPTPTSPTSTATTSNTNGSHEPFPPPPPPPPTTRPSLDIYLDEDESFSQLVCVTNLVRLGQRPGLFRSHVNVSEAVVRVGRDWLARRARASGAVEPPDDDDILWVDSSRAIGLRFRVTEKDLRSERPVLVGSDEQLPVAYRLGFDELLIRSTTLLVMAEREEVEEVSAEGKAIVLATF
;
A
#
# COMPACT_ATOMS: atom_id res chain seq x y z
N MET A 1 48.50 -27.12 22.43
CA MET A 1 47.05 -27.38 22.39
C MET A 1 46.40 -26.17 21.75
N SER A 2 46.01 -26.26 20.48
CA SER A 2 45.32 -25.16 19.79
C SER A 2 43.92 -25.09 20.39
N SER A 3 43.58 -23.95 21.00
CA SER A 3 42.19 -23.66 21.31
C SER A 3 41.40 -23.68 19.99
N PRO A 4 40.23 -24.35 19.94
CA PRO A 4 39.40 -24.32 18.74
C PRO A 4 39.05 -22.87 18.43
N VAL A 5 39.20 -22.47 17.17
CA VAL A 5 38.80 -21.15 16.70
C VAL A 5 37.29 -21.02 16.92
N SER A 6 36.88 -20.25 17.93
CA SER A 6 35.46 -19.98 18.20
C SER A 6 34.98 -18.84 17.32
N LEU A 7 33.71 -18.90 16.92
CA LEU A 7 33.00 -17.84 16.20
C LEU A 7 33.11 -16.49 16.94
N ASP A 8 33.29 -16.52 18.26
CA ASP A 8 33.42 -15.33 19.11
C ASP A 8 34.73 -14.56 18.89
N SER A 9 35.80 -15.24 18.45
CA SER A 9 37.10 -14.62 18.17
C SER A 9 37.20 -13.95 16.80
N LEU A 10 36.19 -14.15 15.95
CA LEU A 10 36.16 -13.62 14.59
C LEU A 10 35.96 -12.10 14.62
N PRO A 11 36.56 -11.29 13.72
CA PRO A 11 36.21 -9.88 13.53
C PRO A 11 34.77 -9.67 13.02
N ASN A 12 34.18 -8.48 13.23
CA ASN A 12 32.79 -8.18 12.87
C ASN A 12 32.55 -8.23 11.35
N GLU A 13 33.59 -7.91 10.57
CA GLU A 13 33.57 -7.88 9.11
C GLU A 13 33.40 -9.29 8.54
N LEU A 14 34.15 -10.25 9.11
CA LEU A 14 34.04 -11.66 8.72
C LEU A 14 32.72 -12.27 9.20
N LEU A 15 32.25 -11.89 10.40
CA LEU A 15 30.94 -12.32 10.89
C LEU A 15 29.81 -11.82 9.98
N SER A 16 29.86 -10.53 9.60
CA SER A 16 28.92 -9.93 8.66
C SER A 16 29.00 -10.59 7.28
N SER A 17 30.20 -10.85 6.77
CA SER A 17 30.40 -11.55 5.50
C SER A 17 29.82 -12.97 5.49
N ILE A 18 29.96 -13.72 6.60
CA ILE A 18 29.37 -15.07 6.72
C ILE A 18 27.84 -14.98 6.81
N LEU A 19 27.31 -14.14 7.70
CA LEU A 19 25.87 -14.02 7.92
C LEU A 19 25.14 -13.43 6.69
N SER A 20 25.78 -12.54 5.94
CA SER A 20 25.21 -11.94 4.73
C SER A 20 25.02 -12.92 3.58
N GLN A 21 25.65 -14.10 3.62
CA GLN A 21 25.41 -15.18 2.65
C GLN A 21 24.15 -15.99 2.96
N LEU A 22 23.61 -15.90 4.17
CA LEU A 22 22.42 -16.66 4.56
C LEU A 22 21.14 -15.96 4.06
N PRO A 23 20.16 -16.69 3.50
CA PRO A 23 18.85 -16.10 3.18
C PRO A 23 18.17 -15.61 4.46
N THR A 24 17.23 -14.66 4.32
CA THR A 24 16.51 -14.06 5.46
C THR A 24 15.83 -15.15 6.30
N THR A 25 15.26 -16.18 5.68
CA THR A 25 14.63 -17.32 6.37
C THR A 25 15.60 -18.10 7.26
N ALA A 26 16.88 -18.20 6.89
CA ALA A 26 17.91 -18.87 7.68
C ALA A 26 18.59 -17.93 8.69
N LEU A 27 18.53 -16.62 8.45
CA LEU A 27 19.11 -15.59 9.32
C LEU A 27 18.20 -15.27 10.51
N LEU A 28 16.87 -15.20 10.30
CA LEU A 28 15.89 -14.84 11.34
C LEU A 28 15.96 -15.73 12.59
N PRO A 29 16.05 -17.08 12.51
CA PRO A 29 16.17 -17.91 13.70
C PRO A 29 17.50 -17.74 14.45
N ARG A 30 18.54 -17.20 13.80
CA ARG A 30 19.90 -17.09 14.36
C ARG A 30 20.12 -15.82 15.16
N ILE A 31 19.20 -14.85 15.06
CA ILE A 31 19.31 -13.59 15.80
C ILE A 31 19.23 -13.80 17.32
N THR A 32 18.66 -14.91 17.77
CA THR A 32 18.47 -15.21 19.20
C THR A 32 19.70 -15.83 19.87
N ILE A 33 20.76 -16.13 19.11
CA ILE A 33 21.93 -16.84 19.65
C ILE A 33 22.71 -15.98 20.63
N ASN A 34 23.12 -14.77 20.22
CA ASN A 34 23.82 -13.82 21.10
C ASN A 34 23.64 -12.38 20.60
N HIS A 35 23.98 -11.41 21.44
CA HIS A 35 23.83 -9.97 21.13
C HIS A 35 24.61 -9.54 19.88
N ARG A 36 25.77 -10.14 19.64
CA ARG A 36 26.66 -9.78 18.52
C ARG A 36 26.12 -10.26 17.18
N VAL A 37 25.60 -11.48 17.13
CA VAL A 37 24.90 -12.05 15.97
C VAL A 37 23.61 -11.29 15.74
N TYR A 38 22.87 -10.94 16.81
CA TYR A 38 21.69 -10.10 16.71
C TYR A 38 21.99 -8.76 16.02
N SER A 39 22.93 -7.96 16.55
CA SER A 39 23.23 -6.64 15.99
C SER A 39 23.75 -6.71 14.55
N THR A 40 24.59 -7.71 14.26
CA THR A 40 25.11 -7.93 12.90
C THR A 40 24.00 -8.36 11.95
N ALA A 41 23.14 -9.29 12.35
CA ALA A 41 22.00 -9.73 11.56
C ALA A 41 20.99 -8.59 11.31
N LEU A 42 20.69 -7.79 12.33
CA LEU A 42 19.82 -6.61 12.22
C LEU A 42 20.35 -5.62 11.18
N HIS A 43 21.66 -5.35 11.21
CA HIS A 43 22.30 -4.49 10.22
C HIS A 43 22.16 -5.05 8.80
N ILE A 44 22.38 -6.35 8.62
CA ILE A 44 22.20 -7.03 7.33
C ILE A 44 20.74 -6.95 6.86
N LEU A 45 19.77 -7.22 7.75
CA LEU A 45 18.35 -7.17 7.43
C LEU A 45 17.91 -5.75 7.03
N ASN A 46 18.37 -4.72 7.75
CA ASN A 46 18.14 -3.32 7.40
C ASN A 46 18.71 -2.96 6.03
N GLN A 47 19.95 -3.37 5.74
CA GLN A 47 20.57 -3.15 4.43
C GLN A 47 19.80 -3.85 3.31
N ARG A 48 19.34 -5.08 3.53
CA ARG A 48 18.50 -5.81 2.57
C ARG A 48 17.17 -5.12 2.36
N LEU A 49 16.55 -4.62 3.43
CA LEU A 49 15.24 -3.97 3.37
C LEU A 49 15.35 -2.66 2.59
N LEU A 50 16.34 -1.84 2.90
CA LEU A 50 16.64 -0.61 2.18
C LEU A 50 16.88 -0.87 0.69
N ARG A 51 17.67 -1.90 0.35
CA ARG A 51 17.88 -2.29 -1.05
C ARG A 51 16.57 -2.72 -1.69
N ALA A 52 15.77 -3.51 -0.96
CA ALA A 52 14.53 -4.05 -1.48
C ALA A 52 13.47 -3.00 -1.76
N THR A 53 13.41 -1.93 -0.95
CA THR A 53 12.44 -0.84 -1.10
C THR A 53 12.94 0.28 -2.01
N SER A 54 14.24 0.33 -2.34
CA SER A 54 14.84 1.37 -3.18
C SER A 54 14.93 1.01 -4.67
N GLN A 55 14.56 -0.21 -5.05
CA GLN A 55 14.55 -0.65 -6.45
C GLN A 55 13.39 0.02 -7.20
N PRO A 56 13.64 0.78 -8.28
CA PRO A 56 12.60 1.55 -8.98
C PRO A 56 11.65 0.69 -9.81
N ASP A 57 12.09 -0.50 -10.21
CA ASP A 57 11.33 -1.48 -10.97
C ASP A 57 10.55 -2.45 -10.09
N ARG A 58 10.88 -2.57 -8.80
CA ARG A 58 10.11 -3.37 -7.85
C ARG A 58 8.92 -2.57 -7.32
N ARG A 59 7.73 -3.16 -7.37
CA ARG A 59 6.48 -2.54 -6.90
C ARG A 59 5.67 -3.52 -6.07
N VAL A 60 4.97 -2.97 -5.09
CA VAL A 60 3.92 -3.70 -4.37
C VAL A 60 2.59 -3.44 -5.07
N MET A 61 1.83 -4.51 -5.31
CA MET A 61 0.50 -4.50 -5.89
C MET A 61 -0.52 -5.00 -4.87
N LEU A 62 -1.63 -4.28 -4.72
CA LEU A 62 -2.72 -4.61 -3.82
C LEU A 62 -4.02 -4.76 -4.63
N GLU A 63 -4.66 -5.90 -4.51
CA GLU A 63 -6.05 -6.07 -4.90
C GLU A 63 -6.90 -6.16 -3.63
N CYS A 64 -7.98 -5.40 -3.57
CA CYS A 64 -8.90 -5.43 -2.44
C CYS A 64 -10.32 -5.20 -2.94
N TYR A 65 -11.14 -6.27 -2.96
CA TYR A 65 -12.46 -6.26 -3.60
C TYR A 65 -13.45 -7.16 -2.86
N HIS A 66 -14.75 -6.89 -3.02
CA HIS A 66 -15.78 -7.85 -2.63
C HIS A 66 -15.70 -9.09 -3.54
N PRO A 67 -15.86 -10.35 -3.05
CA PRO A 67 -15.73 -11.55 -3.88
C PRO A 67 -16.49 -11.53 -5.23
N SER A 68 -17.63 -10.83 -5.30
CA SER A 68 -18.42 -10.67 -6.53
C SER A 68 -17.83 -9.68 -7.55
N GLU A 69 -16.85 -8.88 -7.18
CA GLU A 69 -16.29 -7.78 -7.98
C GLU A 69 -14.91 -8.09 -8.55
N LYS A 70 -14.38 -9.31 -8.33
CA LYS A 70 -13.04 -9.75 -8.74
C LYS A 70 -12.64 -9.39 -10.17
N LEU A 71 -13.60 -9.41 -11.10
CA LEU A 71 -13.34 -9.16 -12.53
C LEU A 71 -13.20 -7.68 -12.88
N TYR A 72 -13.78 -6.78 -12.09
CA TYR A 72 -13.91 -5.36 -12.44
C TYR A 72 -13.11 -4.43 -11.54
N THR A 73 -12.65 -4.91 -10.38
CA THR A 73 -11.82 -4.10 -9.49
C THR A 73 -10.36 -4.12 -9.94
N PRO A 74 -9.77 -2.97 -10.32
CA PRO A 74 -8.36 -2.90 -10.68
C PRO A 74 -7.48 -3.07 -9.44
N TYR A 75 -6.24 -3.55 -9.64
CA TYR A 75 -5.22 -3.50 -8.61
C TYR A 75 -4.75 -2.06 -8.37
N LEU A 76 -4.22 -1.82 -7.17
CA LEU A 76 -3.55 -0.58 -6.79
C LEU A 76 -2.05 -0.83 -6.71
N TYR A 77 -1.26 0.12 -7.21
CA TYR A 77 0.15 0.15 -6.83
C TYR A 77 0.30 0.75 -5.45
N CYS A 78 1.30 0.30 -4.70
CA CYS A 78 1.57 0.81 -3.37
C CYS A 78 2.97 1.45 -3.34
N ASN A 79 3.02 2.76 -3.12
CA ASN A 79 4.26 3.53 -3.03
C ASN A 79 4.87 3.34 -1.64
N TYR A 80 6.15 2.99 -1.58
CA TYR A 80 6.86 2.88 -0.31
C TYR A 80 6.92 4.23 0.42
N LEU A 81 6.58 4.23 1.71
CA LEU A 81 6.64 5.41 2.59
C LEU A 81 7.86 5.33 3.50
N CYS A 82 7.90 4.32 4.35
CA CYS A 82 8.95 4.09 5.33
C CYS A 82 8.94 2.65 5.84
N SER A 83 9.91 2.29 6.66
CA SER A 83 9.88 1.05 7.44
C SER A 83 10.17 1.38 8.89
N ASP A 84 9.46 0.72 9.79
CA ASP A 84 9.74 0.78 11.21
C ASP A 84 11.15 0.25 11.49
N PRO A 85 11.88 0.84 12.45
CA PRO A 85 13.14 0.28 12.88
C PRO A 85 12.89 -1.10 13.50
N PHE A 86 13.76 -2.06 13.19
CA PHE A 86 13.80 -3.27 13.99
C PHE A 86 14.24 -2.91 15.43
N PRO A 87 13.60 -3.46 16.46
CA PRO A 87 13.90 -3.09 17.85
C PRO A 87 15.32 -3.48 18.26
N GLU A 88 15.80 -2.87 19.33
CA GLU A 88 17.08 -3.24 19.93
C GLU A 88 16.94 -4.55 20.74
N PHE A 89 18.05 -5.29 20.89
CA PHE A 89 18.06 -6.54 21.62
C PHE A 89 17.62 -6.32 23.08
N GLY A 90 16.56 -7.00 23.51
CA GLY A 90 16.05 -6.87 24.88
C GLY A 90 15.18 -5.63 25.13
N ALA A 91 14.89 -4.84 24.08
CA ALA A 91 13.81 -3.86 24.16
C ALA A 91 12.50 -4.60 24.43
N SER A 92 11.81 -4.25 25.51
CA SER A 92 10.45 -4.73 25.72
C SER A 92 9.56 -4.13 24.63
N PRO A 93 8.66 -4.90 24.01
CA PRO A 93 7.67 -4.31 23.12
C PRO A 93 6.90 -3.22 23.88
N PRO A 94 6.45 -2.15 23.20
CA PRO A 94 5.50 -1.22 23.80
C PRO A 94 4.34 -2.05 24.36
N ALA A 95 3.97 -1.78 25.61
CA ALA A 95 2.97 -2.56 26.32
C ALA A 95 1.70 -2.65 25.48
N GLU A 96 1.33 -3.87 25.07
CA GLU A 96 0.00 -4.15 24.53
C GLU A 96 -1.02 -3.55 25.51
N PRO A 97 -1.88 -2.60 25.11
CA PRO A 97 -2.90 -2.10 26.00
C PRO A 97 -3.78 -3.27 26.43
N ALA A 98 -3.98 -3.38 27.74
CA ALA A 98 -4.72 -4.47 28.36
C ALA A 98 -6.11 -4.57 27.73
N GLY A 99 -6.30 -5.52 26.81
CA GLY A 99 -7.62 -5.94 26.40
C GLY A 99 -8.37 -6.42 27.64
N GLU A 100 -9.44 -5.72 27.99
CA GLU A 100 -10.39 -6.13 29.01
C GLU A 100 -10.92 -7.52 28.63
N SER A 101 -10.29 -8.54 29.20
CA SER A 101 -10.78 -9.90 29.17
C SER A 101 -11.60 -10.11 30.43
N SER A 102 -12.86 -10.45 30.20
CA SER A 102 -13.81 -10.87 31.20
C SER A 102 -13.22 -11.96 32.11
N GLN A 103 -13.59 -11.85 33.38
CA GLN A 103 -13.13 -12.66 34.50
C GLN A 103 -13.35 -14.16 34.24
N HIS A 104 -12.26 -14.93 34.15
CA HIS A 104 -12.24 -16.33 34.58
C HIS A 104 -10.87 -16.65 35.19
N GLU A 105 -10.88 -16.84 36.51
CA GLU A 105 -9.72 -17.14 37.33
C GLU A 105 -9.27 -18.60 37.16
N GLY A 106 -7.95 -18.80 37.21
CA GLY A 106 -7.35 -20.03 37.70
C GLY A 106 -6.63 -20.87 36.66
N SER A 107 -5.36 -20.58 36.39
CA SER A 107 -4.33 -21.64 36.35
C SER A 107 -2.90 -21.07 36.33
N THR A 108 -2.05 -21.77 37.06
CA THR A 108 -0.62 -21.59 37.34
C THR A 108 0.30 -21.25 36.16
N ARG A 109 1.15 -20.22 36.40
CA ARG A 109 2.55 -20.02 35.96
C ARG A 109 3.00 -20.57 34.60
N ARG A 110 3.55 -19.68 33.75
CA ARG A 110 4.91 -19.85 33.19
C ARG A 110 5.60 -18.49 33.03
N ALA A 111 6.76 -18.38 33.66
CA ALA A 111 7.76 -17.37 33.36
C ALA A 111 8.41 -17.67 32.01
N SER A 112 9.10 -16.65 31.49
CA SER A 112 10.03 -16.63 30.35
C SER A 112 9.43 -16.79 28.95
N ASP A 113 9.16 -15.65 28.31
CA ASP A 113 9.25 -15.50 26.85
C ASP A 113 10.04 -14.22 26.55
N SER A 114 11.32 -14.19 26.94
CA SER A 114 12.29 -13.22 26.42
C SER A 114 12.73 -13.64 25.01
N ASP A 115 11.77 -13.82 24.12
CA ASP A 115 12.01 -14.24 22.75
C ASP A 115 12.38 -12.99 21.93
N GLY A 116 13.68 -12.79 21.71
CA GLY A 116 14.21 -11.67 20.93
C GLY A 116 13.68 -11.59 19.49
N THR A 117 12.99 -12.63 19.00
CA THR A 117 12.28 -12.58 17.71
C THR A 117 10.94 -11.86 17.79
N LYS A 118 10.29 -11.76 18.98
CA LYS A 118 9.01 -11.04 19.14
C LYS A 118 9.13 -9.59 18.71
N GLY A 119 10.27 -8.96 18.98
CA GLY A 119 10.53 -7.59 18.52
C GLY A 119 10.57 -7.45 17.00
N LEU A 120 11.12 -8.42 16.26
CA LEU A 120 11.13 -8.32 14.79
C LEU A 120 9.72 -8.43 14.18
N ARG A 121 8.77 -9.01 14.92
CA ARG A 121 7.38 -9.18 14.45
C ARG A 121 6.60 -7.88 14.45
N THR A 122 7.09 -6.85 15.14
CA THR A 122 6.41 -5.54 15.27
C THR A 122 6.91 -4.51 14.27
N ALA A 123 7.93 -4.81 13.45
CA ALA A 123 8.43 -3.89 12.43
C ALA A 123 7.70 -4.09 11.10
N TYR A 124 7.08 -3.03 10.59
CA TYR A 124 6.37 -3.02 9.31
C TYR A 124 7.01 -2.04 8.32
N SER A 125 6.91 -2.41 7.05
CA SER A 125 7.10 -1.50 5.92
C SER A 125 5.74 -0.94 5.52
N HIS A 126 5.68 0.37 5.40
CA HIS A 126 4.47 1.15 5.18
C HIS A 126 4.40 1.59 3.73
N PHE A 127 3.24 1.43 3.11
CA PHE A 127 3.01 1.76 1.72
C PHE A 127 1.71 2.53 1.54
N GLN A 128 1.69 3.47 0.61
CA GLN A 128 0.50 4.21 0.21
C GLN A 128 -0.10 3.62 -1.06
N PRO A 129 -1.32 3.04 -1.01
CA PRO A 129 -2.04 2.64 -2.22
C PRO A 129 -2.39 3.85 -3.08
N VAL A 130 -2.15 3.75 -4.38
CA VAL A 130 -2.42 4.79 -5.37
C VAL A 130 -3.15 4.22 -6.58
N GLU A 131 -4.05 5.02 -7.14
CA GLU A 131 -4.71 4.69 -8.40
C GLU A 131 -3.69 4.56 -9.53
N GLN A 132 -3.99 3.68 -10.48
CA GLN A 132 -3.16 3.45 -11.65
C GLN A 132 -3.26 4.65 -12.61
N ASP A 133 -2.13 5.27 -12.92
CA ASP A 133 -2.04 6.37 -13.90
C ASP A 133 -2.30 5.92 -15.36
N GLU A 134 -2.45 4.61 -15.63
CA GLU A 134 -2.62 4.10 -17.01
C GLU A 134 -3.99 4.46 -17.64
N SER A 135 -5.00 4.79 -16.82
CA SER A 135 -6.29 5.31 -17.26
C SER A 135 -6.27 6.82 -17.54
N ARG A 136 -5.17 7.52 -17.22
CA ARG A 136 -4.96 8.89 -17.68
C ARG A 136 -4.57 8.83 -19.15
N PRO A 137 -5.35 9.41 -20.09
CA PRO A 137 -4.87 9.56 -21.45
C PRO A 137 -3.54 10.29 -21.35
N ARG A 138 -2.46 9.62 -21.77
CA ARG A 138 -1.12 10.21 -21.85
C ARG A 138 -1.32 11.57 -22.48
N ARG A 139 -1.13 12.64 -21.70
CA ARG A 139 -1.19 14.00 -22.22
C ARG A 139 -0.02 14.09 -23.18
N GLY A 140 -0.34 13.77 -24.43
CA GLY A 140 0.61 13.67 -25.51
C GLY A 140 1.38 14.96 -25.53
N SER A 141 2.69 14.81 -25.42
CA SER A 141 3.67 15.75 -25.89
C SER A 141 3.10 16.63 -27.02
N ARG A 142 2.94 17.92 -26.72
CA ARG A 142 2.97 19.06 -27.65
C ARG A 142 2.03 18.96 -28.86
N SER A 143 0.76 19.31 -28.68
CA SER A 143 0.03 20.04 -29.73
C SER A 143 0.30 21.53 -29.51
N TRP A 144 1.40 22.00 -30.12
CA TRP A 144 1.56 23.42 -30.39
C TRP A 144 0.38 23.84 -31.27
N TRP A 145 -0.39 24.80 -30.75
CA TRP A 145 -1.11 25.79 -31.54
C TRP A 145 -0.36 26.08 -32.83
N ARG A 146 -0.90 25.62 -33.96
CA ARG A 146 -0.51 26.10 -35.29
C ARG A 146 -1.66 26.99 -35.79
N PRO A 147 -1.43 28.30 -35.98
CA PRO A 147 -2.41 29.12 -36.67
C PRO A 147 -2.48 28.66 -38.13
N ASN A 148 -3.70 28.55 -38.61
CA ASN A 148 -4.09 27.94 -39.86
C ASN A 148 -3.42 28.67 -41.06
N GLY A 149 -2.57 27.95 -41.80
CA GLY A 149 -1.94 28.40 -43.04
C GLY A 149 -2.53 27.65 -44.23
N SER A 150 -3.38 28.36 -44.96
CA SER A 150 -4.04 28.09 -46.24
C SER A 150 -3.32 27.22 -47.28
N SER A 151 -4.08 26.37 -48.00
CA SER A 151 -4.12 26.26 -49.48
C SER A 151 -5.20 25.27 -49.99
N GLY A 152 -6.07 25.73 -50.90
CA GLY A 152 -6.70 24.87 -51.93
C GLY A 152 -8.23 24.85 -52.07
N SER A 153 -8.79 25.86 -52.79
CA SER A 153 -9.91 25.84 -53.78
C SER A 153 -11.11 24.87 -53.59
N TYR A 154 -12.39 25.26 -53.70
CA TYR A 154 -13.09 25.96 -54.80
C TYR A 154 -14.33 26.79 -54.33
N LEU A 155 -14.62 27.87 -55.07
CA LEU A 155 -15.66 28.93 -54.96
C LEU A 155 -17.09 28.48 -55.41
N PRO A 156 -18.18 29.31 -55.42
CA PRO A 156 -18.31 30.78 -55.20
C PRO A 156 -19.44 31.29 -54.27
N THR A 157 -19.35 32.60 -53.97
CA THR A 157 -20.30 33.51 -53.28
C THR A 157 -21.43 34.04 -54.20
N PRO A 158 -22.45 34.73 -53.65
CA PRO A 158 -22.53 36.23 -53.66
C PRO A 158 -23.12 36.78 -52.33
N THR A 159 -23.07 38.05 -51.87
CA THR A 159 -22.84 39.39 -52.43
C THR A 159 -22.66 40.39 -51.25
N SER A 160 -21.80 41.40 -51.44
CA SER A 160 -21.45 42.57 -50.58
C SER A 160 -22.60 43.64 -50.50
N PRO A 161 -22.49 44.88 -49.93
CA PRO A 161 -21.27 45.66 -49.59
C PRO A 161 -21.29 46.73 -48.45
N THR A 162 -20.10 47.37 -48.25
CA THR A 162 -19.86 48.79 -47.85
C THR A 162 -19.83 49.08 -46.32
N SER A 163 -18.84 49.75 -45.67
CA SER A 163 -17.78 50.70 -46.08
C SER A 163 -16.71 50.93 -44.98
N THR A 164 -15.44 51.11 -45.39
CA THR A 164 -14.40 52.15 -45.03
C THR A 164 -14.38 52.81 -43.63
N ALA A 165 -13.27 53.12 -42.92
CA ALA A 165 -11.85 53.31 -43.25
C ALA A 165 -11.00 53.54 -41.95
N THR A 166 -9.68 53.21 -42.00
CA THR A 166 -8.48 53.92 -41.43
C THR A 166 -8.45 54.19 -39.88
N THR A 167 -7.43 53.93 -39.05
CA THR A 167 -5.96 54.14 -39.14
C THR A 167 -5.28 53.63 -37.84
N SER A 168 -4.03 53.16 -37.96
CA SER A 168 -2.87 53.30 -37.02
C SER A 168 -2.87 52.85 -35.53
N ASN A 169 -1.80 52.09 -35.23
CA ASN A 169 -0.87 52.19 -34.10
C ASN A 169 -1.05 51.36 -32.80
N THR A 170 -0.14 50.37 -32.68
CA THR A 170 0.76 50.06 -31.56
C THR A 170 0.28 50.27 -30.12
N ASN A 171 0.16 49.17 -29.37
CA ASN A 171 0.83 48.98 -28.07
C ASN A 171 0.72 47.52 -27.61
N GLY A 172 1.85 46.94 -27.22
CA GLY A 172 1.93 45.57 -26.71
C GLY A 172 1.29 45.44 -25.33
N SER A 173 0.33 44.53 -25.20
CA SER A 173 -0.24 44.09 -23.93
C SER A 173 0.34 42.73 -23.55
N HIS A 174 1.15 42.74 -22.49
CA HIS A 174 1.67 41.54 -21.83
C HIS A 174 0.52 40.96 -21.00
N GLU A 175 -0.21 39.98 -21.55
CA GLU A 175 -1.17 39.18 -20.79
C GLU A 175 -0.43 38.39 -19.68
N PRO A 176 -0.83 38.49 -18.40
CA PRO A 176 -0.25 37.67 -17.36
C PRO A 176 -0.68 36.21 -17.60
N PHE A 177 0.29 35.30 -17.70
CA PHE A 177 0.02 33.86 -17.70
C PHE A 177 -0.84 33.50 -16.48
N PRO A 178 -1.99 32.81 -16.66
CA PRO A 178 -2.75 32.33 -15.52
C PRO A 178 -1.87 31.39 -14.70
N PRO A 179 -1.92 31.45 -13.35
CA PRO A 179 -1.19 30.51 -12.52
C PRO A 179 -1.59 29.08 -12.91
N PRO A 180 -0.64 28.12 -12.87
CA PRO A 180 -0.96 26.74 -13.17
C PRO A 180 -2.13 26.29 -12.29
N PRO A 181 -3.10 25.52 -12.82
CA PRO A 181 -4.19 25.00 -12.01
C PRO A 181 -3.59 24.25 -10.81
N PRO A 182 -4.20 24.37 -9.62
CA PRO A 182 -3.75 23.60 -8.47
C PRO A 182 -3.68 22.12 -8.87
N PRO A 183 -2.68 21.36 -8.38
CA PRO A 183 -2.65 19.93 -8.64
C PRO A 183 -4.02 19.35 -8.26
N PRO A 184 -4.62 18.48 -9.09
CA PRO A 184 -5.89 17.87 -8.73
C PRO A 184 -5.72 17.22 -7.35
N PRO A 185 -6.73 17.30 -6.46
CA PRO A 185 -6.66 16.58 -5.20
C PRO A 185 -6.32 15.14 -5.54
N THR A 186 -5.27 14.60 -4.92
CA THR A 186 -4.93 13.19 -5.07
C THR A 186 -6.07 12.40 -4.44
N THR A 187 -7.06 12.06 -5.26
CA THR A 187 -8.19 11.25 -4.81
C THR A 187 -7.61 9.92 -4.37
N ARG A 188 -7.71 9.66 -3.06
CA ARG A 188 -7.25 8.42 -2.47
C ARG A 188 -8.17 7.31 -3.00
N PRO A 189 -7.63 6.17 -3.47
CA PRO A 189 -8.47 5.09 -3.96
C PRO A 189 -9.45 4.69 -2.84
N SER A 190 -10.66 4.30 -3.21
CA SER A 190 -11.68 3.92 -2.24
C SER A 190 -12.62 2.84 -2.76
N LEU A 191 -13.21 2.10 -1.83
CA LEU A 191 -14.22 1.08 -2.04
C LEU A 191 -15.44 1.42 -1.22
N ASP A 192 -16.63 1.09 -1.72
CA ASP A 192 -17.88 1.27 -1.00
C ASP A 192 -18.37 -0.09 -0.47
N ILE A 193 -18.77 -0.14 0.80
CA ILE A 193 -19.39 -1.30 1.45
C ILE A 193 -20.83 -0.96 1.77
N TYR A 194 -21.75 -1.86 1.42
CA TYR A 194 -23.16 -1.79 1.76
C TYR A 194 -23.48 -2.98 2.66
N LEU A 195 -24.25 -2.74 3.73
CA LEU A 195 -24.72 -3.77 4.64
C LEU A 195 -26.23 -3.60 4.83
N ASP A 196 -26.99 -4.63 4.45
CA ASP A 196 -28.44 -4.70 4.68
C ASP A 196 -28.76 -4.91 6.17
N GLU A 197 -30.02 -4.79 6.57
CA GLU A 197 -30.49 -4.80 7.97
C GLU A 197 -29.90 -5.94 8.82
N ASP A 198 -29.93 -7.17 8.28
CA ASP A 198 -29.46 -8.38 8.94
C ASP A 198 -27.95 -8.67 8.74
N GLU A 199 -27.25 -7.85 7.95
CA GLU A 199 -25.84 -8.07 7.66
C GLU A 199 -24.94 -7.44 8.72
N SER A 200 -24.21 -8.30 9.42
CA SER A 200 -23.24 -7.91 10.45
C SER A 200 -21.83 -7.65 9.90
N PHE A 201 -21.50 -8.11 8.69
CA PHE A 201 -20.20 -7.88 8.05
C PHE A 201 -20.29 -8.04 6.53
N SER A 202 -19.31 -7.46 5.82
CA SER A 202 -19.02 -7.75 4.42
C SER A 202 -17.68 -8.47 4.29
N GLN A 203 -17.45 -9.15 3.17
CA GLN A 203 -16.18 -9.84 2.90
C GLN A 203 -15.34 -9.05 1.91
N LEU A 204 -14.05 -8.90 2.22
CA LEU A 204 -13.06 -8.37 1.29
C LEU A 204 -12.02 -9.45 1.00
N VAL A 205 -11.79 -9.71 -0.28
CA VAL A 205 -10.62 -10.44 -0.75
C VAL A 205 -9.47 -9.45 -0.81
N CYS A 206 -8.37 -9.76 -0.14
CA CYS A 206 -7.15 -8.96 -0.14
C CYS A 206 -6.00 -9.79 -0.69
N VAL A 207 -5.43 -9.37 -1.82
CA VAL A 207 -4.27 -10.01 -2.46
C VAL A 207 -3.14 -8.99 -2.51
N THR A 208 -1.98 -9.36 -1.96
CA THR A 208 -0.76 -8.55 -2.02
C THR A 208 0.28 -9.30 -2.82
N ASN A 209 0.80 -8.67 -3.87
CA ASN A 209 1.83 -9.22 -4.73
C ASN A 209 3.04 -8.27 -4.76
N LEU A 210 4.24 -8.86 -4.83
CA LEU A 210 5.48 -8.15 -5.13
C LEU A 210 5.82 -8.42 -6.59
N VAL A 211 5.97 -7.38 -7.38
CA VAL A 211 6.22 -7.50 -8.82
C VAL A 211 7.46 -6.72 -9.23
N ARG A 212 8.08 -7.15 -10.32
CA ARG A 212 9.07 -6.36 -11.04
C ARG A 212 8.54 -5.95 -12.39
N LEU A 213 8.57 -4.65 -12.63
CA LEU A 213 8.09 -4.06 -13.87
C LEU A 213 9.01 -4.48 -15.03
N GLY A 214 8.38 -4.82 -16.16
CA GLY A 214 9.03 -5.05 -17.43
C GLY A 214 9.40 -3.75 -18.14
N GLN A 215 10.01 -3.87 -19.32
CA GLN A 215 10.38 -2.71 -20.14
C GLN A 215 9.16 -1.97 -20.73
N ARG A 216 7.98 -2.62 -20.73
CA ARG A 216 6.73 -2.07 -21.24
C ARG A 216 5.71 -1.98 -20.10
N PRO A 217 4.89 -0.92 -20.03
CA PRO A 217 3.76 -0.85 -19.10
C PRO A 217 2.84 -2.07 -19.24
N GLY A 218 2.27 -2.53 -18.13
CA GLY A 218 1.42 -3.72 -18.06
C GLY A 218 2.14 -5.08 -18.21
N LEU A 219 3.47 -5.09 -18.31
CA LEU A 219 4.28 -6.30 -18.43
C LEU A 219 5.17 -6.46 -17.20
N PHE A 220 5.24 -7.66 -16.64
CA PHE A 220 6.04 -7.94 -15.43
C PHE A 220 7.14 -8.97 -15.71
N ARG A 221 8.30 -8.81 -15.08
CA ARG A 221 9.39 -9.79 -15.09
C ARG A 221 9.20 -10.86 -14.02
N SER A 222 8.61 -10.48 -12.90
CA SER A 222 8.34 -11.34 -11.76
C SER A 222 6.98 -10.97 -11.15
N HIS A 223 6.31 -11.95 -10.56
CA HIS A 223 5.04 -11.76 -9.88
C HIS A 223 4.92 -12.75 -8.72
N VAL A 224 5.34 -12.30 -7.54
CA VAL A 224 5.42 -13.08 -6.32
C VAL A 224 4.24 -12.76 -5.42
N ASN A 225 3.36 -13.74 -5.16
CA ASN A 225 2.33 -13.57 -4.14
C ASN A 225 2.95 -13.50 -2.74
N VAL A 226 2.62 -12.42 -2.02
CA VAL A 226 3.00 -12.16 -0.63
C VAL A 226 1.93 -12.70 0.33
N SER A 227 0.66 -12.41 0.01
CA SER A 227 -0.50 -12.85 0.78
C SER A 227 -1.75 -12.89 -0.10
N GLU A 228 -2.65 -13.82 0.20
CA GLU A 228 -4.00 -13.90 -0.35
C GLU A 228 -4.93 -14.36 0.76
N ALA A 229 -5.91 -13.54 1.14
CA ALA A 229 -6.86 -13.89 2.18
C ALA A 229 -8.21 -13.20 1.97
N VAL A 230 -9.23 -13.72 2.67
CA VAL A 230 -10.55 -13.10 2.75
C VAL A 230 -10.77 -12.65 4.18
N VAL A 231 -10.96 -11.34 4.36
CA VAL A 231 -11.20 -10.72 5.67
C VAL A 231 -12.65 -10.28 5.79
N ARG A 232 -13.20 -10.38 7.00
CA ARG A 232 -14.54 -9.87 7.32
C ARG A 232 -14.43 -8.46 7.88
N VAL A 233 -15.16 -7.54 7.29
CA VAL A 233 -15.26 -6.16 7.75
C VAL A 233 -16.61 -5.99 8.43
N GLY A 234 -16.59 -5.96 9.77
CA GLY A 234 -17.79 -5.91 10.58
C GLY A 234 -18.45 -4.53 10.63
N ARG A 235 -19.78 -4.51 10.75
CA ARG A 235 -20.61 -3.32 10.95
C ARG A 235 -20.11 -2.48 12.12
N ASP A 236 -19.83 -3.10 13.26
CA ASP A 236 -19.38 -2.39 14.46
C ASP A 236 -18.01 -1.74 14.27
N TRP A 237 -17.10 -2.41 13.58
CA TRP A 237 -15.79 -1.84 13.25
C TRP A 237 -15.95 -0.64 12.31
N LEU A 238 -16.77 -0.76 11.26
CA LEU A 238 -17.06 0.34 10.33
C LEU A 238 -17.70 1.54 11.04
N ALA A 239 -18.70 1.32 11.88
CA ALA A 239 -19.37 2.36 12.63
C ALA A 239 -18.43 3.07 13.61
N ARG A 240 -17.60 2.32 14.35
CA ARG A 240 -16.57 2.91 15.23
C ARG A 240 -15.57 3.75 14.44
N ARG A 241 -15.03 3.21 13.34
CA ARG A 241 -14.06 3.92 12.50
C ARG A 241 -14.64 5.16 11.83
N ALA A 242 -15.89 5.11 11.37
CA ALA A 242 -16.58 6.26 10.78
C ALA A 242 -16.73 7.42 11.77
N ARG A 243 -17.00 7.12 13.05
CA ARG A 243 -17.06 8.11 14.13
C ARG A 243 -15.68 8.66 14.50
N ALA A 244 -14.64 7.82 14.43
CA ALA A 244 -13.26 8.18 14.76
C ALA A 244 -12.55 8.99 13.67
N SER A 245 -13.01 8.95 12.41
CA SER A 245 -12.38 9.64 11.25
C SER A 245 -12.24 11.18 11.35
N GLY A 246 -12.69 11.80 12.46
CA GLY A 246 -12.50 13.22 12.77
C GLY A 246 -11.72 13.50 14.06
N ALA A 247 -11.28 12.47 14.80
CA ALA A 247 -10.53 12.63 16.04
C ALA A 247 -9.02 12.72 15.77
N VAL A 248 -8.32 13.58 16.51
CA VAL A 248 -6.85 13.73 16.49
C VAL A 248 -6.24 12.79 17.53
N GLU A 249 -6.68 11.54 17.56
CA GLU A 249 -6.05 10.52 18.40
C GLU A 249 -4.93 9.85 17.60
N PRO A 250 -3.83 9.45 18.25
CA PRO A 250 -2.80 8.67 17.58
C PRO A 250 -3.41 7.36 17.05
N PRO A 251 -2.99 6.89 15.87
CA PRO A 251 -3.51 5.67 15.28
C PRO A 251 -3.27 4.49 16.22
N ASP A 252 -4.35 3.81 16.60
CA ASP A 252 -4.33 2.62 17.45
C ASP A 252 -4.17 1.35 16.58
N ASP A 253 -3.69 0.25 17.17
CA ASP A 253 -3.57 -1.04 16.49
C ASP A 253 -4.96 -1.58 16.06
N ASP A 254 -6.02 -1.19 16.78
CA ASP A 254 -7.43 -1.46 16.46
C ASP A 254 -7.91 -0.76 15.16
N ASP A 255 -7.16 0.23 14.68
CA ASP A 255 -7.45 0.94 13.43
C ASP A 255 -7.02 0.16 12.18
N ILE A 256 -6.21 -0.88 12.38
CA ILE A 256 -5.65 -1.69 11.30
C ILE A 256 -6.55 -2.90 11.08
N LEU A 257 -7.05 -3.04 9.86
CA LEU A 257 -7.68 -4.27 9.41
C LEU A 257 -6.59 -5.29 9.07
N TRP A 258 -6.29 -6.18 10.02
CA TRP A 258 -5.36 -7.28 9.80
C TRP A 258 -5.96 -8.34 8.88
N VAL A 259 -5.24 -8.64 7.80
CA VAL A 259 -5.69 -9.56 6.74
C VAL A 259 -5.45 -11.02 7.12
N ASP A 260 -4.47 -11.26 7.99
CA ASP A 260 -4.08 -12.60 8.46
C ASP A 260 -3.89 -12.65 9.98
N SER A 261 -4.03 -13.84 10.56
CA SER A 261 -3.90 -14.04 12.02
C SER A 261 -2.48 -13.83 12.54
N SER A 262 -1.47 -13.94 11.67
CA SER A 262 -0.09 -13.66 12.02
C SER A 262 0.20 -12.16 12.05
N ARG A 263 -0.75 -11.31 11.64
CA ARG A 263 -0.60 -9.85 11.44
C ARG A 263 0.57 -9.54 10.50
N ALA A 264 0.77 -10.29 9.43
CA ALA A 264 1.82 -10.00 8.47
C ALA A 264 1.42 -8.88 7.50
N ILE A 265 0.14 -8.78 7.18
CA ILE A 265 -0.43 -7.77 6.30
C ILE A 265 -1.57 -7.04 7.01
N GLY A 266 -1.53 -5.71 6.98
CA GLY A 266 -2.54 -4.84 7.55
C GLY A 266 -2.98 -3.76 6.57
N LEU A 267 -4.26 -3.39 6.61
CA LEU A 267 -4.81 -2.29 5.82
C LEU A 267 -5.37 -1.23 6.75
N ARG A 268 -4.94 0.01 6.57
CA ARG A 268 -5.54 1.16 7.23
C ARG A 268 -6.51 1.84 6.27
N PHE A 269 -7.72 2.08 6.76
CA PHE A 269 -8.76 2.78 6.02
C PHE A 269 -9.17 4.06 6.72
N ARG A 270 -9.48 5.07 5.90
CA ARG A 270 -10.35 6.17 6.27
C ARG A 270 -11.79 5.76 5.97
N VAL A 271 -12.61 5.68 7.00
CA VAL A 271 -14.01 5.23 6.88
C VAL A 271 -14.94 6.42 6.97
N THR A 272 -15.83 6.59 6.01
CA THR A 272 -16.88 7.61 6.04
C THR A 272 -18.24 6.96 5.81
N GLU A 273 -19.20 7.18 6.71
CA GLU A 273 -20.58 6.74 6.52
C GLU A 273 -21.24 7.55 5.40
N LYS A 274 -21.95 6.87 4.51
CA LYS A 274 -22.72 7.50 3.44
C LYS A 274 -24.12 7.85 3.94
N ASP A 275 -24.64 8.98 3.46
CA ASP A 275 -26.01 9.37 3.76
C ASP A 275 -26.99 8.52 2.93
N LEU A 276 -27.68 7.59 3.58
CA LEU A 276 -28.75 6.77 3.01
C LEU A 276 -30.15 7.23 3.44
N ARG A 277 -30.33 8.45 3.95
CA ARG A 277 -31.63 8.93 4.47
C ARG A 277 -32.79 8.81 3.48
N SER A 278 -32.53 8.92 2.18
CA SER A 278 -33.54 8.75 1.13
C SER A 278 -33.98 7.30 0.92
N GLU A 279 -33.17 6.32 1.36
CA GLU A 279 -33.41 4.89 1.20
C GLU A 279 -33.96 4.25 2.49
N ARG A 280 -34.02 5.01 3.59
CA ARG A 280 -34.49 4.53 4.89
C ARG A 280 -36.02 4.62 5.02
N PRO A 281 -36.69 3.62 5.62
CA PRO A 281 -38.10 3.71 5.97
C PRO A 281 -38.39 4.92 6.88
N VAL A 282 -39.56 5.54 6.71
CA VAL A 282 -39.98 6.73 7.49
C VAL A 282 -40.31 6.38 8.94
N LEU A 283 -40.76 5.15 9.19
CA LEU A 283 -41.06 4.61 10.52
C LEU A 283 -40.09 3.47 10.77
N VAL A 284 -39.26 3.59 11.81
CA VAL A 284 -38.25 2.60 12.19
C VAL A 284 -38.48 2.26 13.65
N GLY A 285 -38.57 0.97 13.96
CA GLY A 285 -38.61 0.52 15.36
C GLY A 285 -37.31 0.90 16.08
N SER A 286 -37.36 1.18 17.39
CA SER A 286 -36.14 1.52 18.15
C SER A 286 -35.07 0.43 18.12
N ASP A 287 -35.49 -0.81 17.84
CA ASP A 287 -34.67 -2.01 17.90
C ASP A 287 -34.32 -2.56 16.50
N GLU A 288 -34.72 -1.84 15.44
CA GLU A 288 -34.54 -2.27 14.05
C GLU A 288 -33.21 -1.76 13.50
N GLN A 289 -32.37 -2.69 13.03
CA GLN A 289 -31.07 -2.38 12.47
C GLN A 289 -31.23 -1.91 11.03
N LEU A 290 -30.98 -0.63 10.74
CA LEU A 290 -31.14 -0.10 9.39
C LEU A 290 -30.00 -0.48 8.43
N PRO A 291 -30.23 -0.45 7.11
CA PRO A 291 -29.16 -0.53 6.13
C PRO A 291 -28.17 0.63 6.30
N VAL A 292 -26.89 0.30 6.12
CA VAL A 292 -25.79 1.26 6.22
C VAL A 292 -24.87 1.09 5.03
N ALA A 293 -24.25 2.19 4.62
CA ALA A 293 -23.19 2.16 3.63
C ALA A 293 -22.01 3.00 4.08
N TYR A 294 -20.82 2.50 3.80
CA TYR A 294 -19.56 3.14 4.15
C TYR A 294 -18.69 3.26 2.92
N ARG A 295 -17.90 4.32 2.86
CA ARG A 295 -16.79 4.46 1.92
C ARG A 295 -15.48 4.28 2.68
N LEU A 296 -14.64 3.37 2.18
CA LEU A 296 -13.34 3.03 2.72
C LEU A 296 -12.27 3.59 1.79
N GLY A 297 -11.63 4.69 2.17
CA GLY A 297 -10.45 5.22 1.50
C GLY A 297 -9.20 4.48 1.96
N PHE A 298 -8.37 4.00 1.03
CA PHE A 298 -7.14 3.27 1.33
C PHE A 298 -6.06 4.23 1.85
N ASP A 299 -5.83 4.23 3.16
CA ASP A 299 -4.86 5.13 3.79
C ASP A 299 -3.44 4.57 3.74
N GLU A 300 -3.28 3.30 4.06
CA GLU A 300 -1.97 2.65 4.17
C GLU A 300 -2.09 1.13 4.04
N LEU A 301 -1.08 0.51 3.43
CA LEU A 301 -0.83 -0.92 3.44
C LEU A 301 0.43 -1.16 4.28
N LEU A 302 0.31 -2.02 5.29
CA LEU A 302 1.39 -2.45 6.14
C LEU A 302 1.81 -3.86 5.75
N ILE A 303 3.09 -4.06 5.50
CA ILE A 303 3.69 -5.38 5.26
C ILE A 303 4.78 -5.58 6.28
N ARG A 304 4.71 -6.67 7.07
CA ARG A 304 5.78 -7.00 8.03
C ARG A 304 7.12 -7.03 7.30
N SER A 305 8.10 -6.28 7.82
CA SER A 305 9.39 -6.07 7.14
C SER A 305 10.11 -7.39 6.85
N THR A 306 10.04 -8.35 7.77
CA THR A 306 10.61 -9.70 7.56
C THR A 306 9.90 -10.48 6.44
N THR A 307 8.58 -10.33 6.32
CA THR A 307 7.80 -10.94 5.23
C THR A 307 8.19 -10.33 3.90
N LEU A 308 8.29 -9.00 3.82
CA LEU A 308 8.72 -8.29 2.62
C LEU A 308 10.11 -8.73 2.17
N LEU A 309 11.07 -8.85 3.11
CA LEU A 309 12.42 -9.33 2.82
C LEU A 309 12.45 -10.74 2.22
N VAL A 310 11.71 -11.68 2.83
CA VAL A 310 11.63 -13.05 2.33
C VAL A 310 11.02 -13.09 0.92
N MET A 311 9.99 -12.28 0.66
CA MET A 311 9.37 -12.21 -0.66
C MET A 311 10.25 -11.51 -1.70
N ALA A 312 11.01 -10.49 -1.31
CA ALA A 312 12.00 -9.85 -2.14
C ALA A 312 13.12 -10.82 -2.58
N GLU A 313 13.63 -11.64 -1.66
CA GLU A 313 14.61 -12.67 -1.98
C GLU A 313 14.02 -13.74 -2.92
N ARG A 314 12.76 -14.15 -2.71
CA ARG A 314 12.07 -15.09 -3.61
C ARG A 314 11.87 -14.50 -5.01
N GLU A 315 11.54 -13.23 -5.08
CA GLU A 315 11.36 -12.46 -6.31
C GLU A 315 12.66 -12.35 -7.11
N GLU A 316 13.80 -12.15 -6.46
CA GLU A 316 15.12 -12.16 -7.12
C GLU A 316 15.45 -13.54 -7.72
N VAL A 317 15.09 -14.62 -7.02
CA VAL A 317 15.27 -15.99 -7.55
C VAL A 317 14.36 -16.26 -8.75
N GLU A 318 13.10 -15.84 -8.69
CA GLU A 318 12.16 -15.95 -9.82
C GLU A 318 12.59 -15.13 -11.03
N GLU A 319 13.11 -13.91 -10.83
CA GLU A 319 13.60 -13.07 -11.93
C GLU A 319 14.76 -13.73 -12.69
N VAL A 320 15.77 -14.26 -11.98
CA VAL A 320 16.90 -14.95 -12.62
C VAL A 320 16.42 -16.18 -13.40
N SER A 321 15.41 -16.89 -12.89
CA SER A 321 14.83 -18.04 -13.60
C SER A 321 13.93 -17.64 -14.77
N ALA A 322 13.34 -16.43 -14.74
CA ALA A 322 12.41 -15.92 -15.74
C ALA A 322 13.09 -15.04 -16.80
N GLU A 323 14.42 -14.93 -16.80
CA GLU A 323 15.18 -14.10 -17.73
C GLU A 323 14.78 -14.38 -19.20
N GLY A 324 14.10 -13.40 -19.83
CA GLY A 324 13.57 -13.48 -21.19
C GLY A 324 12.08 -13.84 -21.33
N LYS A 325 11.38 -14.17 -20.23
CA LYS A 325 9.92 -14.38 -20.19
C LYS A 325 9.23 -13.21 -19.50
N ALA A 326 8.03 -12.90 -19.95
CA ALA A 326 7.29 -11.76 -19.44
C ALA A 326 5.86 -12.17 -19.09
N ILE A 327 5.38 -11.71 -17.95
CA ILE A 327 4.09 -12.04 -17.36
C ILE A 327 3.11 -10.91 -17.67
N VAL A 328 1.96 -11.26 -18.25
CA VAL A 328 0.84 -10.34 -18.47
C VAL A 328 -0.28 -10.74 -17.51
N LEU A 329 -0.76 -9.79 -16.72
CA LEU A 329 -1.96 -10.00 -15.90
C LEU A 329 -3.17 -9.71 -16.80
N ALA A 330 -3.94 -10.74 -17.12
CA ALA A 330 -5.19 -10.58 -17.86
C ALA A 330 -6.32 -10.31 -16.86
N THR A 331 -6.84 -9.09 -16.88
CA THR A 331 -8.17 -8.77 -16.33
C THR A 331 -9.20 -9.07 -17.43
N PHE A 332 -10.14 -9.97 -17.17
CA PHE A 332 -11.18 -10.37 -18.12
C PHE A 332 -12.45 -9.53 -17.93
#